data_AF-A0A383C3P2-F1
#
_entry.id   AF-A0A383C3P2-F1
#
_cell.length_a   1.000
_cell.length_b   1.000
_cell.length_c   1.000
_cell.angle_alpha   90.00
_cell.angle_beta   90.00
_cell.angle_gamma   90.00
#
_symmetry.space_group_name_H-M   'P 1'
#
loop_
_entity.id
_entity.type
_entity.pdbx_description
1 polymer ?
#
loop_
_entity_poly.entity_id
_entity_poly.type
_entity_poly.pdbx_seq_one_letter_code
_entity_poly.pdbx_strand_id
1 'polypeptide(L)'
;NRGDSAMSKAVLSLSGFLSSLRDMGRTWFAWMTGSLLGFFVGILPAAGATPGSLMAYGVAKMTSKESDNFGKGEVAGVVAPESANNAASTGALLPMLTLGIPGSPTTAILLGGMVIWGLVPGPLLFVEEKEFVWGLIASLYVANLFSLLINVAFIPLFLWVLKMPFTILAPIIFVLSLVGGYSPTQDMHDVWLMLIFGVGAYLMRKLDYPLAPAVLAIVLGPIAEPALRQSLLISNGDFTVF
;
A
#
# COMPACT_ATOMS: atom_id res chain seq x y z
N ASN A 1 -33.24 8.34 -14.74
CA ASN A 1 -32.56 9.48 -14.08
C ASN A 1 -31.21 9.11 -13.46
N ARG A 2 -30.30 8.55 -14.26
CA ARG A 2 -28.91 8.26 -13.90
C ARG A 2 -28.05 8.85 -15.01
N GLY A 3 -27.00 9.60 -14.68
CA GLY A 3 -25.87 9.70 -15.60
C GLY A 3 -25.19 11.05 -15.79
N ASP A 4 -25.74 12.17 -15.32
CA ASP A 4 -24.99 13.44 -15.33
C ASP A 4 -24.05 13.50 -14.12
N SER A 5 -23.13 12.54 -14.08
CA SER A 5 -21.96 12.59 -13.23
C SER A 5 -21.04 13.69 -13.74
N ALA A 6 -20.74 14.65 -12.86
CA ALA A 6 -19.80 15.76 -13.02
C ALA A 6 -18.35 15.37 -13.39
N MET A 7 -18.10 14.12 -13.79
CA MET A 7 -16.80 13.56 -14.22
C MET A 7 -16.59 13.61 -15.75
N SER A 8 -17.57 14.13 -16.51
CA SER A 8 -17.58 14.07 -17.98
C SER A 8 -16.52 14.97 -18.66
N LYS A 9 -15.88 15.90 -17.94
CA LYS A 9 -14.83 16.76 -18.52
C LYS A 9 -13.59 16.87 -17.62
N ALA A 10 -12.92 15.75 -17.38
CA ALA A 10 -11.52 15.80 -16.96
C ALA A 10 -10.66 16.21 -18.17
N VAL A 11 -10.73 17.49 -18.53
CA VAL A 11 -9.75 18.12 -19.40
C VAL A 11 -8.53 18.37 -18.52
N LEU A 12 -7.37 17.83 -18.89
CA LEU A 12 -6.08 18.20 -18.31
C LEU A 12 -5.88 19.70 -18.57
N SER A 13 -6.39 20.51 -17.65
CA SER A 13 -6.30 21.97 -17.71
C SER A 13 -5.18 22.41 -16.79
N LEU A 14 -4.37 23.38 -17.25
CA LEU A 14 -3.32 23.99 -16.45
C LEU A 14 -3.88 24.56 -15.12
N SER A 15 -5.14 25.01 -15.13
CA SER A 15 -5.83 25.46 -13.93
C SER A 15 -6.17 24.34 -12.95
N GLY A 16 -6.48 23.14 -13.45
CA GLY A 16 -6.70 21.93 -12.65
C GLY A 16 -5.43 21.51 -11.92
N PHE A 17 -4.29 21.51 -12.61
CA PHE A 17 -2.99 21.21 -12.01
C PHE A 17 -2.60 22.22 -10.92
N LEU A 18 -2.81 23.52 -11.15
CA LEU A 18 -2.56 24.55 -10.13
C LEU A 18 -3.48 24.40 -8.91
N SER A 19 -4.74 24.01 -9.12
CA SER A 19 -5.66 23.73 -8.00
C SER A 19 -5.23 22.51 -7.19
N SER A 20 -4.74 21.44 -7.85
CA SER A 20 -4.21 20.27 -7.17
C SER A 20 -2.96 20.61 -6.33
N LEU A 21 -2.07 21.48 -6.81
CA LEU A 21 -0.93 21.97 -6.02
C LEU A 21 -1.37 22.75 -4.77
N ARG A 22 -2.46 23.51 -4.87
CA ARG A 22 -3.04 24.22 -3.72
C ARG A 22 -3.66 23.24 -2.72
N ASP A 23 -4.35 22.22 -3.22
CA ASP A 23 -4.96 21.18 -2.38
C ASP A 23 -3.90 20.35 -1.66
N MET A 24 -2.75 20.07 -2.29
CA MET A 24 -1.60 19.43 -1.63
C MET A 24 -1.16 20.17 -0.37
N GLY A 25 -1.09 21.51 -0.43
CA GLY A 25 -0.76 22.34 0.73
C GLY A 25 -1.83 22.29 1.82
N ARG A 26 -3.11 22.18 1.45
CA ARG A 26 -4.22 22.06 2.40
C ARG A 26 -4.23 20.69 3.08
N THR A 27 -3.90 19.64 2.36
CA THR A 27 -3.82 18.26 2.88
C THR A 27 -2.44 17.92 3.42
N TRP A 28 -1.60 18.90 3.76
CA TRP A 28 -0.21 18.65 4.12
C TRP A 28 -0.07 17.72 5.36
N PHE A 29 -1.01 17.83 6.30
CA PHE A 29 -1.02 16.98 7.48
C PHE A 29 -1.34 15.52 7.12
N ALA A 30 -2.23 15.30 6.14
CA ALA A 30 -2.67 13.97 5.71
C ALA A 30 -1.57 13.20 4.95
N TRP A 31 -0.83 13.83 4.02
CA TRP A 31 0.27 13.13 3.34
C TRP A 31 1.46 12.90 4.27
N MET A 32 1.76 13.80 5.22
CA MET A 32 2.84 13.60 6.20
C MET A 32 2.54 12.45 7.16
N THR A 33 1.35 12.45 7.75
CA THR A 33 0.91 11.36 8.63
C THR A 33 0.84 10.04 7.88
N GLY A 34 0.29 10.04 6.66
CA GLY A 34 0.27 8.89 5.78
C GLY A 34 1.68 8.37 5.48
N SER A 35 2.61 9.24 5.10
CA SER A 35 4.00 8.86 4.78
C SER A 35 4.73 8.28 5.99
N LEU A 36 4.58 8.88 7.17
CA LEU A 36 5.20 8.37 8.41
C LEU A 36 4.62 7.00 8.77
N LEU A 37 3.29 6.87 8.84
CA LEU A 37 2.63 5.60 9.14
C LEU A 37 3.00 4.54 8.11
N GLY A 38 2.96 4.88 6.83
CA GLY A 38 3.34 3.99 5.74
C GLY A 38 4.77 3.51 5.88
N PHE A 39 5.73 4.40 6.13
CA PHE A 39 7.14 4.04 6.31
C PHE A 39 7.34 3.08 7.50
N PHE A 40 6.76 3.40 8.66
CA PHE A 40 6.86 2.53 9.85
C PHE A 40 6.23 1.17 9.62
N VAL A 41 5.03 1.12 9.03
CA VAL A 41 4.36 -0.14 8.70
C VAL A 41 5.15 -0.91 7.64
N GLY A 42 5.76 -0.23 6.68
CA GLY A 42 6.60 -0.85 5.65
C GLY A 42 7.86 -1.50 6.20
N ILE A 43 8.46 -0.95 7.26
CA ILE A 43 9.62 -1.56 7.95
C ILE A 43 9.23 -2.88 8.62
N LEU A 44 7.97 -3.04 9.03
CA LEU A 44 7.51 -4.26 9.68
C LEU A 44 7.52 -5.43 8.67
N PRO A 45 8.24 -6.53 8.98
CA PRO A 45 8.24 -7.71 8.13
C PRO A 45 6.82 -8.22 7.87
N ALA A 46 6.56 -8.67 6.65
CA ALA A 46 5.30 -9.26 6.21
C ALA A 46 4.04 -8.35 6.31
N ALA A 47 4.15 -7.09 6.73
CA ALA A 47 3.00 -6.18 6.77
C ALA A 47 2.64 -5.67 5.36
N GLY A 48 3.63 -5.32 4.54
CA GLY A 48 3.38 -4.74 3.21
C GLY A 48 2.66 -3.38 3.24
N ALA A 49 2.25 -2.90 2.06
CA ALA A 49 1.76 -1.52 1.90
C ALA A 49 0.26 -1.34 2.19
N THR A 50 -0.56 -2.36 1.94
CA THR A 50 -2.03 -2.32 2.13
C THR A 50 -2.43 -2.00 3.58
N PRO A 51 -1.82 -2.59 4.61
CA PRO A 51 -2.08 -2.22 6.00
C PRO A 51 -1.81 -0.75 6.30
N GLY A 52 -0.66 -0.25 5.82
CA GLY A 52 -0.26 1.14 6.03
C GLY A 52 -1.27 2.11 5.45
N SER A 53 -1.78 1.84 4.24
CA SER A 53 -2.83 2.63 3.60
C SER A 53 -4.14 2.62 4.37
N LEU A 54 -4.58 1.46 4.86
CA LEU A 54 -5.83 1.36 5.63
C LEU A 54 -5.71 2.08 6.99
N MET A 55 -4.59 1.94 7.68
CA MET A 55 -4.32 2.67 8.92
C MET A 55 -4.26 4.17 8.67
N ALA A 56 -3.54 4.62 7.64
CA ALA A 56 -3.45 6.03 7.27
C ALA A 56 -4.81 6.63 6.93
N TYR A 57 -5.69 5.90 6.25
CA TYR A 57 -7.06 6.32 6.01
C TYR A 57 -7.84 6.49 7.32
N GLY A 58 -7.75 5.53 8.24
CA GLY A 58 -8.39 5.60 9.55
C GLY A 58 -7.91 6.80 10.38
N VAL A 59 -6.59 6.98 10.47
CA VAL A 59 -5.98 8.11 11.19
C VAL A 59 -6.38 9.45 10.57
N ALA A 60 -6.33 9.57 9.24
CA ALA A 60 -6.75 10.78 8.54
C ALA A 60 -8.22 11.10 8.79
N LYS A 61 -9.10 10.09 8.83
CA LYS A 61 -10.51 10.27 9.15
C LYS A 61 -10.73 10.76 10.60
N MET A 62 -9.97 10.23 11.56
CA MET A 62 -10.09 10.62 12.97
C MET A 62 -9.53 12.02 13.26
N THR A 63 -8.48 12.44 12.54
CA THR A 63 -7.82 13.73 12.76
C THR A 63 -8.35 14.86 11.88
N SER A 64 -9.08 14.54 10.80
CA SER A 64 -9.64 15.57 9.92
C SER A 64 -10.83 16.29 10.55
N LYS A 65 -10.87 17.61 10.38
CA LYS A 65 -12.02 18.46 10.72
C LYS A 65 -13.25 18.17 9.83
N GLU A 66 -13.01 17.60 8.66
CA GLU A 66 -14.01 17.28 7.62
C GLU A 66 -14.26 15.76 7.54
N SER A 67 -14.27 15.07 8.70
CA SER A 67 -14.38 13.61 8.78
C SER A 67 -15.67 13.06 8.13
N ASP A 68 -16.74 13.86 8.09
CA ASP A 68 -18.04 13.54 7.48
C ASP A 68 -18.02 13.47 5.93
N ASN A 69 -16.97 14.01 5.31
CA ASN A 69 -16.77 14.01 3.86
C ASN A 69 -15.94 12.80 3.37
N PHE A 70 -15.39 12.00 4.29
CA PHE A 70 -14.64 10.79 3.95
C PHE A 70 -15.59 9.77 3.29
N GLY A 71 -15.20 9.28 2.11
CA GLY A 71 -16.03 8.42 1.27
C GLY A 71 -17.00 9.16 0.33
N LYS A 72 -17.11 10.49 0.47
CA LYS A 72 -17.91 11.37 -0.42
C LYS A 72 -17.07 12.21 -1.38
N GLY A 73 -15.75 11.98 -1.41
CA GLY A 73 -14.82 12.69 -2.29
C GLY A 73 -13.82 13.62 -1.57
N GLU A 74 -13.70 13.53 -0.25
CA GLU A 74 -12.66 14.27 0.49
C GLU A 74 -11.25 13.88 0.02
N VAL A 75 -10.45 14.88 -0.38
CA VAL A 75 -9.11 14.69 -0.95
C VAL A 75 -8.16 14.07 0.06
N ALA A 76 -8.27 14.45 1.34
CA ALA A 76 -7.47 13.85 2.42
C ALA A 76 -7.68 12.34 2.55
N GLY A 77 -8.87 11.83 2.16
CA GLY A 77 -9.20 10.42 2.15
C GLY A 77 -8.51 9.60 1.06
N VAL A 78 -7.88 10.24 0.08
CA VAL A 78 -7.05 9.59 -0.95
C VAL A 78 -5.57 9.88 -0.71
N VAL A 79 -5.24 11.12 -0.37
CA VAL A 79 -3.86 11.56 -0.17
C VAL A 79 -3.16 10.77 0.94
N ALA A 80 -3.81 10.55 2.09
CA ALA A 80 -3.22 9.80 3.19
C ALA A 80 -2.89 8.32 2.83
N PRO A 81 -3.85 7.50 2.34
CA PRO A 81 -3.56 6.11 1.99
C PRO A 81 -2.57 5.95 0.84
N GLU A 82 -2.59 6.83 -0.16
CA GLU A 82 -1.64 6.78 -1.28
C GLU A 82 -0.22 7.16 -0.85
N SER A 83 -0.10 8.18 0.01
CA SER A 83 1.20 8.56 0.58
C SER A 83 1.77 7.44 1.45
N ALA A 84 0.90 6.77 2.22
CA ALA A 84 1.28 5.61 3.01
C ALA A 84 1.72 4.42 2.15
N ASN A 85 1.01 4.14 1.05
CA ASN A 85 1.36 3.06 0.13
C ASN A 85 2.76 3.27 -0.48
N ASN A 86 3.04 4.49 -0.93
CA ASN A 86 4.33 4.83 -1.55
C ASN A 86 5.47 4.79 -0.52
N ALA A 87 5.24 5.34 0.68
CA ALA A 87 6.22 5.30 1.76
C ALA A 87 6.50 3.88 2.27
N ALA A 88 5.46 3.05 2.40
CA ALA A 88 5.59 1.66 2.82
C ALA A 88 6.40 0.83 1.82
N SER A 89 6.22 1.07 0.52
CA SER A 89 6.97 0.39 -0.54
C SER A 89 8.47 0.64 -0.43
N THR A 90 8.87 1.87 -0.07
CA THR A 90 10.27 2.21 0.17
C THR A 90 10.75 1.69 1.54
N GLY A 91 9.91 1.77 2.57
CA GLY A 91 10.22 1.26 3.92
C GLY A 91 10.49 -0.24 3.96
N ALA A 92 9.78 -1.03 3.14
CA ALA A 92 9.95 -2.48 3.04
C ALA A 92 11.33 -2.91 2.50
N LEU A 93 12.06 -2.03 1.83
CA LEU A 93 13.42 -2.30 1.36
C LEU A 93 14.44 -2.25 2.49
N LEU A 94 14.19 -1.48 3.56
CA LEU A 94 15.12 -1.31 4.66
C LEU A 94 15.43 -2.64 5.37
N PRO A 95 14.46 -3.40 5.92
CA PRO A 95 14.74 -4.69 6.57
C PRO A 95 15.28 -5.73 5.58
N MET A 96 14.87 -5.64 4.31
CA MET A 96 15.31 -6.54 3.28
C MET A 96 16.79 -6.34 2.96
N LEU A 97 17.26 -5.10 2.80
CA LEU A 97 18.66 -4.80 2.52
C LEU A 97 19.56 -5.00 3.74
N THR A 98 19.08 -4.64 4.94
CA THR A 98 19.89 -4.64 6.16
C THR A 98 19.91 -5.97 6.90
N LEU A 99 18.80 -6.72 6.88
CA LEU A 99 18.64 -7.99 7.61
C LEU A 99 18.40 -9.20 6.69
N GLY A 100 18.20 -8.99 5.38
CA GLY A 100 17.81 -10.06 4.46
C GLY A 100 16.37 -10.53 4.64
N ILE A 101 15.55 -9.79 5.40
CA ILE A 101 14.16 -10.16 5.71
C ILE A 101 13.20 -9.31 4.87
N PRO A 102 12.40 -9.91 3.97
CA PRO A 102 11.51 -9.14 3.11
C PRO A 102 10.35 -8.52 3.90
N GLY A 103 10.10 -7.23 3.68
CA GLY A 103 8.99 -6.48 4.28
C GLY A 103 7.64 -6.70 3.58
N SER A 104 7.67 -7.21 2.34
CA SER A 104 6.49 -7.41 1.49
C SER A 104 6.70 -8.55 0.49
N PRO A 105 5.64 -9.10 -0.11
CA PRO A 105 5.77 -10.07 -1.21
C PRO A 105 6.60 -9.54 -2.38
N THR A 106 6.47 -8.24 -2.72
CA THR A 106 7.25 -7.62 -3.80
C THR A 106 8.74 -7.55 -3.48
N THR A 107 9.10 -7.24 -2.23
CA THR A 107 10.52 -7.21 -1.81
C THR A 107 11.10 -8.61 -1.64
N ALA A 108 10.28 -9.63 -1.38
CA ALA A 108 10.71 -11.04 -1.39
C ALA A 108 11.15 -11.50 -2.79
N ILE A 109 10.42 -11.08 -3.83
CA ILE A 109 10.81 -11.34 -5.23
C ILE A 109 12.14 -10.64 -5.54
N LEU A 110 12.28 -9.38 -5.13
CA LEU A 110 13.52 -8.63 -5.32
C LEU A 110 14.71 -9.28 -4.57
N LEU A 111 14.48 -9.77 -3.35
CA LEU A 111 15.46 -10.57 -2.59
C LEU A 111 15.87 -11.83 -3.37
N GLY A 112 14.90 -12.58 -3.90
CA GLY A 112 15.18 -13.74 -4.76
C GLY A 112 16.02 -13.36 -5.99
N GLY A 113 15.69 -12.25 -6.65
CA GLY A 113 16.46 -11.71 -7.77
C GLY A 113 17.90 -11.36 -7.40
N MET A 114 18.12 -10.68 -6.28
CA MET A 114 19.47 -10.35 -5.80
C MET A 114 20.29 -11.60 -5.49
N VAL A 115 19.70 -12.59 -4.82
CA VAL A 115 20.37 -13.86 -4.50
C VAL A 115 20.76 -14.61 -5.78
N ILE A 116 19.91 -14.61 -6.82
CA ILE A 116 20.24 -15.18 -8.14
C ILE A 116 21.46 -14.48 -8.76
N TRP A 117 21.61 -13.18 -8.54
CA TRP A 117 22.74 -12.38 -9.03
C TRP A 117 23.96 -12.42 -8.11
N GLY A 118 23.95 -13.26 -7.08
CA GLY A 118 25.05 -13.42 -6.13
C GLY A 118 25.13 -12.32 -5.06
N LEU A 119 24.15 -11.41 -5.01
CA LEU A 119 24.06 -10.37 -4.00
C LEU A 119 23.30 -10.92 -2.79
N VAL A 120 23.98 -11.07 -1.66
CA VAL A 120 23.38 -11.56 -0.41
C VAL A 120 23.04 -10.37 0.48
N PRO A 121 21.74 -10.04 0.68
CA PRO A 121 21.37 -8.91 1.51
C PRO A 121 21.67 -9.15 2.98
N GLY A 122 21.98 -8.06 3.68
CA GLY A 122 22.48 -8.08 5.05
C GLY A 122 23.52 -6.99 5.28
N PRO A 123 24.07 -6.87 6.50
CA PRO A 123 25.04 -5.82 6.82
C PRO A 123 26.32 -5.91 5.98
N LEU A 124 26.70 -7.12 5.55
CA LEU A 124 27.86 -7.36 4.70
C LEU A 124 27.70 -6.79 3.29
N LEU A 125 26.49 -6.73 2.75
CA LEU A 125 26.21 -6.12 1.44
C LEU A 125 26.68 -4.66 1.39
N PHE A 126 26.53 -3.92 2.49
CA PHE A 126 26.97 -2.52 2.59
C PHE A 126 28.50 -2.36 2.68
N VAL A 127 29.22 -3.44 2.96
CA VAL A 127 30.69 -3.45 3.06
C VAL A 127 31.32 -3.95 1.77
N GLU A 128 30.82 -5.08 1.25
CA GLU A 128 31.35 -5.77 0.08
C GLU A 128 30.87 -5.10 -1.23
N GLU A 129 29.60 -4.72 -1.29
CA GLU A 129 28.93 -4.27 -2.52
C GLU A 129 28.48 -2.80 -2.44
N LYS A 130 29.39 -1.92 -2.01
CA LYS A 130 29.12 -0.49 -1.79
C LYS A 130 28.57 0.23 -3.01
N GLU A 131 29.14 -0.05 -4.19
CA GLU A 131 28.74 0.59 -5.44
C GLU A 131 27.29 0.21 -5.80
N PHE A 132 26.93 -1.07 -5.63
CA PHE A 132 25.56 -1.53 -5.83
C PHE A 132 24.60 -0.87 -4.83
N VAL A 133 24.93 -0.85 -3.54
CA VAL A 133 24.04 -0.30 -2.50
C VAL A 133 23.80 1.19 -2.70
N TRP A 134 24.86 1.99 -2.91
CA TRP A 134 24.69 3.42 -3.14
C TRP A 134 24.05 3.72 -4.49
N GLY A 135 24.33 2.91 -5.52
CA GLY A 135 23.64 2.94 -6.81
C GLY A 135 22.15 2.66 -6.66
N LEU A 136 21.77 1.66 -5.86
CA LEU A 136 20.38 1.33 -5.56
C LEU A 136 19.71 2.48 -4.82
N ILE A 137 20.32 3.03 -3.76
CA ILE A 137 19.78 4.17 -3.02
C ILE A 137 19.59 5.39 -3.93
N ALA A 138 20.60 5.73 -4.75
CA ALA A 138 20.49 6.81 -5.72
C ALA A 138 19.37 6.56 -6.74
N SER A 139 19.25 5.31 -7.21
CA SER A 139 18.19 4.91 -8.14
C SER A 139 16.80 5.04 -7.53
N LEU A 140 16.63 4.88 -6.21
CA LEU A 140 15.33 5.08 -5.55
C LEU A 140 14.88 6.54 -5.60
N TYR A 141 15.80 7.50 -5.43
CA TYR A 141 15.48 8.93 -5.58
C TYR A 141 15.07 9.24 -7.02
N VAL A 142 15.84 8.76 -7.98
CA VAL A 142 15.54 8.94 -9.41
C VAL A 142 14.22 8.25 -9.79
N ALA A 143 14.00 7.02 -9.32
CA ALA A 143 12.78 6.26 -9.57
C ALA A 143 11.54 6.94 -9.00
N ASN A 144 11.62 7.57 -7.82
CA ASN A 144 10.51 8.36 -7.28
C ASN A 144 10.20 9.59 -8.14
N LEU A 145 11.23 10.28 -8.65
CA LEU A 145 11.04 11.40 -9.58
C LEU A 145 10.38 10.95 -10.90
N PHE A 146 10.87 9.85 -11.48
CA PHE A 146 10.27 9.26 -12.68
C PHE A 146 8.85 8.73 -12.43
N SER A 147 8.60 8.12 -11.28
CA SER A 147 7.28 7.63 -10.87
C SER A 147 6.28 8.78 -10.83
N LEU A 148 6.67 9.96 -10.31
CA LEU A 148 5.82 11.14 -10.35
C LEU A 148 5.49 11.56 -11.80
N LEU A 149 6.49 11.62 -12.67
CA LEU A 149 6.29 11.99 -14.08
C LEU A 149 5.37 11.00 -14.81
N ILE A 150 5.59 9.70 -14.61
CA ILE A 150 4.77 8.64 -15.19
C ILE A 150 3.35 8.71 -14.65
N ASN A 151 3.17 8.86 -13.35
CA ASN A 151 1.84 8.96 -12.75
C ASN A 151 1.04 10.14 -13.32
N VAL A 152 1.67 11.32 -13.45
CA VAL A 152 1.02 12.49 -14.07
C VAL A 152 0.69 12.25 -15.54
N ALA A 153 1.60 11.65 -16.31
CA ALA A 153 1.38 11.33 -17.72
C ALA A 153 0.26 10.28 -17.92
N PHE A 154 0.07 9.37 -16.96
CA PHE A 154 -0.90 8.27 -17.01
C PHE A 154 -2.27 8.60 -16.42
N ILE A 155 -2.46 9.79 -15.81
CA ILE A 155 -3.77 10.31 -15.38
C ILE A 155 -4.89 10.06 -16.42
N PRO A 156 -4.74 10.38 -17.72
CA PRO A 156 -5.81 10.16 -18.70
C PRO A 156 -6.14 8.67 -18.88
N LEU A 157 -5.16 7.78 -18.78
CA LEU A 157 -5.39 6.34 -18.85
C LEU A 157 -6.15 5.85 -17.63
N PHE A 158 -5.75 6.26 -16.42
CA PHE A 158 -6.45 5.89 -15.19
C PHE A 158 -7.90 6.37 -15.21
N LEU A 159 -8.15 7.61 -15.66
CA LEU A 159 -9.50 8.14 -15.83
C LEU A 159 -10.34 7.34 -16.82
N TRP A 160 -9.73 6.80 -17.88
CA TRP A 160 -10.41 5.93 -18.84
C TRP A 160 -10.77 4.58 -18.22
N VAL A 161 -9.87 3.98 -17.45
CA VAL A 161 -10.13 2.73 -16.70
C VAL A 161 -11.28 2.91 -15.71
N LEU A 162 -11.33 4.04 -14.97
CA LEU A 162 -12.42 4.35 -14.05
C LEU A 162 -13.79 4.51 -14.74
N LYS A 163 -13.81 4.86 -16.03
CA LYS A 163 -15.04 4.97 -16.83
C LYS A 163 -15.51 3.65 -17.42
N MET A 164 -14.68 2.61 -17.38
CA MET A 164 -15.02 1.30 -17.94
C MET A 164 -16.14 0.64 -17.12
N PRO A 165 -17.16 0.02 -17.77
CA PRO A 165 -18.22 -0.66 -17.04
C PRO A 165 -17.65 -1.80 -16.20
N PHE A 166 -18.15 -1.94 -14.96
CA PHE A 166 -17.69 -2.94 -14.00
C PHE A 166 -17.75 -4.38 -14.54
N THR A 167 -18.69 -4.66 -15.46
CA THR A 167 -18.82 -5.96 -16.14
C THR A 167 -17.58 -6.36 -16.96
N ILE A 168 -16.81 -5.39 -17.45
CA ILE A 168 -15.55 -5.63 -18.19
C ILE A 168 -14.36 -5.50 -17.24
N LEU A 169 -14.40 -4.51 -16.34
CA LEU A 169 -13.31 -4.25 -15.42
C LEU A 169 -13.07 -5.42 -14.45
N ALA A 170 -14.14 -6.03 -13.91
CA ALA A 170 -14.05 -7.13 -12.96
C ALA A 170 -13.34 -8.38 -13.52
N PRO A 171 -13.68 -8.93 -14.71
CA PRO A 171 -12.97 -10.08 -15.25
C PRO A 171 -11.52 -9.76 -15.62
N ILE A 172 -11.20 -8.54 -16.06
CA ILE A 172 -9.81 -8.12 -16.29
C ILE A 172 -9.02 -8.16 -14.98
N ILE A 173 -9.54 -7.56 -13.92
CA ILE A 173 -8.91 -7.59 -12.59
C ILE A 173 -8.73 -9.04 -12.12
N PHE A 174 -9.72 -9.89 -12.33
CA PHE A 174 -9.66 -11.30 -11.94
C PHE A 174 -8.53 -12.05 -12.65
N VAL A 175 -8.43 -11.93 -13.98
CA VAL A 175 -7.35 -12.55 -14.77
C VAL A 175 -5.99 -12.00 -14.35
N LEU A 176 -5.85 -10.68 -14.21
CA LEU A 176 -4.60 -10.05 -13.76
C LEU A 176 -4.20 -10.50 -12.36
N SER A 177 -5.17 -10.71 -11.47
CA SER A 177 -4.89 -11.20 -10.10
C SER A 177 -4.44 -12.65 -10.11
N LEU A 178 -5.03 -13.52 -10.96
CA LEU A 178 -4.57 -14.90 -11.12
C LEU A 178 -3.15 -14.97 -11.69
N VAL A 179 -2.88 -14.18 -12.74
CA VAL A 179 -1.54 -14.11 -13.34
C VAL A 179 -0.53 -13.53 -12.34
N GLY A 180 -0.92 -12.49 -11.60
CA GLY A 180 -0.09 -11.85 -10.58
C GLY A 180 0.22 -12.75 -9.39
N GLY A 181 -0.73 -13.61 -8.97
CA GLY A 181 -0.50 -14.61 -7.93
C GLY A 181 0.38 -15.76 -8.40
N TYR A 182 0.27 -16.17 -9.66
CA TYR A 182 1.07 -17.26 -10.23
C TYR A 182 2.51 -16.85 -10.59
N SER A 183 2.71 -15.61 -11.05
CA SER A 183 4.00 -15.15 -11.61
C SER A 183 5.21 -15.29 -10.65
N PRO A 184 5.12 -14.96 -9.34
CA PRO A 184 6.27 -14.97 -8.44
C PRO A 184 6.83 -16.36 -8.12
N THR A 185 5.95 -17.33 -7.87
CA THR A 185 6.32 -18.68 -7.43
C THR A 185 6.25 -19.70 -8.57
N GLN A 186 5.58 -19.36 -9.66
CA GLN A 186 5.22 -20.25 -10.77
C GLN A 186 4.54 -21.54 -10.29
N ASP A 187 3.83 -21.48 -9.15
CA ASP A 187 3.15 -22.61 -8.53
C ASP A 187 1.63 -22.45 -8.62
N MET A 188 0.96 -23.53 -9.05
CA MET A 188 -0.50 -23.59 -9.12
C MET A 188 -1.14 -23.66 -7.74
N HIS A 189 -0.41 -24.10 -6.71
CA HIS A 189 -0.87 -24.09 -5.32
C HIS A 189 -1.35 -22.71 -4.88
N ASP A 190 -0.60 -21.65 -5.20
CA ASP A 190 -0.92 -20.28 -4.81
C ASP A 190 -2.20 -19.78 -5.50
N VAL A 191 -2.43 -20.21 -6.74
CA VAL A 191 -3.67 -19.94 -7.48
C VAL A 191 -4.86 -20.63 -6.84
N TRP A 192 -4.72 -21.89 -6.42
CA TRP A 192 -5.77 -22.62 -5.72
C TRP A 192 -6.11 -21.98 -4.38
N LEU A 193 -5.10 -21.62 -3.58
CA LEU A 193 -5.31 -20.89 -2.33
C LEU A 193 -6.05 -19.58 -2.56
N MET A 194 -5.60 -18.78 -3.54
CA MET A 194 -6.24 -17.53 -3.90
C MET A 194 -7.72 -17.70 -4.26
N LEU A 195 -8.05 -18.74 -5.03
CA LEU A 195 -9.45 -19.05 -5.39
C LEU A 195 -10.28 -19.47 -4.18
N ILE A 196 -9.75 -20.35 -3.32
CA ILE A 196 -10.46 -20.82 -2.11
C ILE A 196 -10.76 -19.65 -1.17
N PHE A 197 -9.75 -18.84 -0.85
CA PHE A 197 -9.92 -17.66 0.01
C PHE A 197 -10.78 -16.59 -0.66
N GLY A 198 -10.71 -16.43 -1.98
CA GLY A 198 -11.57 -15.53 -2.74
C GLY A 198 -13.05 -15.91 -2.68
N VAL A 199 -13.36 -17.21 -2.84
CA VAL A 199 -14.72 -17.73 -2.66
C VAL A 199 -15.17 -17.59 -1.21
N GLY A 200 -14.30 -17.87 -0.24
CA GLY A 200 -14.58 -17.65 1.19
C GLY A 200 -14.94 -16.19 1.49
N ALA A 201 -14.15 -15.24 0.99
CA ALA A 201 -14.42 -13.80 1.14
C ALA A 201 -15.73 -13.39 0.46
N TYR A 202 -16.06 -13.95 -0.71
CA TYR A 202 -17.35 -13.72 -1.37
C TYR A 202 -18.53 -14.21 -0.53
N LEU A 203 -18.42 -15.39 0.09
CA LEU A 203 -19.45 -15.91 0.99
C LEU A 203 -19.62 -15.04 2.23
N MET A 204 -18.52 -14.60 2.86
CA MET A 204 -18.57 -13.68 4.00
C MET A 204 -19.28 -12.37 3.63
N ARG A 205 -19.00 -11.83 2.44
CA ARG A 205 -19.70 -10.64 1.92
C ARG A 205 -21.20 -10.88 1.75
N LYS A 206 -21.59 -12.05 1.25
CA LYS A 206 -22.99 -12.41 1.02
C LYS A 206 -23.76 -12.62 2.33
N LEU A 207 -23.05 -12.97 3.40
CA LEU A 207 -23.58 -13.12 4.75
C LEU A 207 -23.54 -11.81 5.56
N ASP A 208 -23.32 -10.67 4.90
CA ASP A 208 -23.22 -9.33 5.51
C ASP A 208 -22.13 -9.16 6.58
N TYR A 209 -21.10 -10.02 6.56
CA TYR A 209 -19.92 -9.78 7.39
C TYR A 209 -19.13 -8.58 6.85
N PRO A 210 -18.69 -7.65 7.73
CA PRO A 210 -17.95 -6.49 7.29
C PRO A 210 -16.53 -6.91 6.91
N LEU A 211 -16.29 -7.07 5.60
CA LEU A 211 -14.99 -7.48 5.05
C LEU A 211 -13.86 -6.53 5.40
N ALA A 212 -14.13 -5.21 5.44
CA ALA A 212 -13.10 -4.21 5.74
C ALA A 212 -12.49 -4.39 7.14
N PRO A 213 -13.28 -4.51 8.23
CA PRO A 213 -12.78 -4.92 9.54
C PRO A 213 -12.09 -6.28 9.57
N ALA A 214 -12.58 -7.28 8.82
CA ALA A 214 -11.96 -8.61 8.79
C ALA A 214 -10.54 -8.55 8.19
N VAL A 215 -10.38 -7.86 7.06
CA VAL A 215 -9.06 -7.61 6.45
C VAL A 215 -8.18 -6.82 7.40
N LEU A 216 -8.71 -5.77 8.02
CA LEU A 216 -8.00 -4.95 8.99
C LEU A 216 -7.54 -5.76 10.21
N ALA A 217 -8.36 -6.70 10.70
CA ALA A 217 -8.03 -7.58 11.84
C ALA A 217 -6.98 -8.62 11.49
N ILE A 218 -7.06 -9.27 10.31
CA ILE A 218 -6.02 -10.20 9.82
C ILE A 218 -4.68 -9.49 9.71
N VAL A 219 -4.70 -8.22 9.33
CA VAL A 219 -3.54 -7.38 9.13
C VAL A 219 -2.95 -6.84 10.43
N LEU A 220 -3.79 -6.27 11.30
CA LEU A 220 -3.35 -5.66 12.56
C LEU A 220 -3.05 -6.72 13.62
N GLY A 221 -3.67 -7.89 13.55
CA GLY A 221 -3.52 -8.97 14.53
C GLY A 221 -2.04 -9.33 14.78
N PRO A 222 -1.25 -9.66 13.75
CA PRO A 222 0.17 -9.98 13.90
C PRO A 222 1.05 -8.85 14.47
N ILE A 223 0.58 -7.59 14.43
CA ILE A 223 1.29 -6.44 14.98
C ILE A 223 0.81 -6.16 16.42
N ALA A 224 -0.50 -6.23 16.62
CA ALA A 224 -1.15 -5.94 17.89
C ALA A 224 -0.92 -7.04 18.93
N GLU A 225 -0.94 -8.32 18.53
CA GLU A 225 -0.79 -9.44 19.46
C GLU A 225 0.60 -9.46 20.14
N PRO A 226 1.73 -9.34 19.42
CA PRO A 226 3.04 -9.28 20.08
C PRO A 226 3.20 -8.03 20.93
N ALA A 227 2.69 -6.87 20.50
CA ALA A 227 2.77 -5.63 21.26
C ALA A 227 1.95 -5.69 22.56
N LEU A 228 0.71 -6.20 22.49
CA LEU A 228 -0.16 -6.42 23.64
C LEU A 228 0.49 -7.42 24.62
N ARG A 229 1.01 -8.53 24.10
CA ARG A 229 1.70 -9.56 24.90
C ARG A 229 2.95 -8.98 25.57
N GLN A 230 3.75 -8.22 24.84
CA GLN A 230 4.97 -7.59 25.36
C GLN A 230 4.64 -6.59 26.47
N SER A 231 3.65 -5.71 26.26
CA SER A 231 3.22 -4.75 27.28
C SER A 231 2.68 -5.43 28.53
N LEU A 232 1.88 -6.51 28.38
CA LEU A 232 1.39 -7.30 29.52
C LEU A 232 2.51 -8.06 30.23
N LEU A 233 3.52 -8.55 29.53
CA LEU A 233 4.69 -9.18 30.16
C LEU A 233 5.52 -8.15 30.96
N ILE A 234 5.68 -6.94 30.42
CA ILE A 234 6.37 -5.83 31.13
C ILE A 234 5.56 -5.39 32.36
N SER A 235 4.24 -5.38 32.28
CA SER A 235 3.35 -4.98 33.37
C SER A 235 3.00 -6.10 34.36
N ASN A 236 3.58 -7.30 34.23
CA ASN A 236 3.20 -8.49 35.00
C ASN A 236 1.69 -8.81 34.94
N GLY A 237 1.04 -8.55 33.79
CA GLY A 237 -0.37 -8.80 33.56
C GLY A 237 -1.30 -7.68 34.02
N ASP A 238 -0.77 -6.54 34.44
CA ASP A 238 -1.57 -5.37 34.78
C ASP A 238 -2.07 -4.66 33.51
N PHE A 239 -3.39 -4.55 33.38
CA PHE A 239 -4.08 -3.91 32.25
C PHE A 239 -4.12 -2.38 32.34
N THR A 240 -3.67 -1.78 33.46
CA THR A 240 -3.66 -0.31 33.64
C THR A 240 -2.62 0.43 32.79
N VAL A 241 -1.83 -0.30 32.00
CA VAL A 241 -0.76 0.25 31.14
C VAL A 241 -1.28 0.69 29.75
N PHE A 242 -2.56 0.43 29.43
CA PHE A 242 -3.22 0.80 28.17
C PHE A 242 -4.13 2.02 28.29
#